data_AF-A0A645E183-F1
#
_entry.id   AF-A0A645E183-F1
#
_cell.length_a   1.000
_cell.length_b   1.000
_cell.length_c   1.000
_cell.angle_alpha   90.00
_cell.angle_beta   90.00
_cell.angle_gamma   90.00
#
_symmetry.space_group_name_H-M   'P 1'
#
loop_
_entity.id
_entity.type
_entity.pdbx_description
1 polymer ?
#
loop_
_entity_poly.entity_id
_entity_poly.type
_entity_poly.pdbx_seq_one_letter_code
_entity_poly.pdbx_strand_id
1 'polypeptide(L)'
;MNDEHIFSYGISRYVDFGGTYPAKTRFFYNFNLKNGTIIQENDIFIDGYKEQLTEIIKNKIIEDSHSNQEVPYIDSFENTEYILEAIKPNGNFYINDEAICYVFNPYEIAPINYIGETEVVLPYKLIRHLMKDESPVSYLISTK
;
A
#
# COMPACT_ATOMS: atom_id res chain seq x y z
N MET A 1 4.22 -13.16 -6.89
CA MET A 1 3.36 -13.41 -8.06
C MET A 1 4.26 -13.78 -9.22
N ASN A 2 3.94 -14.83 -9.97
CA ASN A 2 4.56 -15.13 -11.26
C ASN A 2 3.48 -14.92 -12.32
N ASP A 3 3.46 -13.75 -12.93
CA ASP A 3 2.42 -13.30 -13.85
C ASP A 3 3.03 -12.87 -15.18
N GLU A 4 2.31 -13.09 -16.28
CA GLU A 4 2.79 -12.86 -17.64
C GLU A 4 2.68 -11.40 -18.13
N HIS A 5 1.91 -10.57 -17.42
CA HIS A 5 1.62 -9.17 -17.75
C HIS A 5 2.28 -8.18 -16.80
N ILE A 6 2.47 -8.55 -15.53
CA ILE A 6 2.98 -7.68 -14.47
C ILE A 6 4.13 -8.36 -13.73
N PHE A 7 5.22 -7.63 -13.58
CA PHE A 7 6.33 -8.02 -12.71
C PHE A 7 6.49 -7.03 -11.55
N SER A 8 6.19 -7.48 -10.33
CA SER A 8 6.36 -6.70 -9.10
C SER A 8 7.73 -6.96 -8.48
N TYR A 9 8.58 -5.93 -8.40
CA TYR A 9 9.94 -5.98 -7.87
C TYR A 9 10.06 -5.20 -6.56
N GLY A 10 10.51 -5.85 -5.50
CA GLY A 10 10.70 -5.24 -4.18
C GLY A 10 12.18 -5.11 -3.80
N ILE A 11 12.58 -3.94 -3.30
CA ILE A 11 13.90 -3.66 -2.76
C ILE A 11 13.76 -3.46 -1.25
N SER A 12 14.43 -4.30 -0.46
CA SER A 12 14.53 -4.12 0.98
C SER A 12 15.91 -3.56 1.34
N ARG A 13 15.93 -2.42 2.03
CA ARG A 13 17.15 -1.79 2.53
C ARG A 13 17.15 -1.87 4.05
N TYR A 14 18.25 -2.39 4.57
CA TYR A 14 18.54 -2.45 6.00
C TYR A 14 19.81 -1.64 6.27
N VAL A 15 19.74 -0.66 7.16
CA VAL A 15 20.88 0.15 7.56
C VAL A 15 20.96 0.19 9.08
N ASP A 16 22.10 -0.24 9.60
CA ASP A 16 22.42 -0.19 11.02
C ASP A 16 23.62 0.74 11.23
N PHE A 17 23.38 1.86 11.92
CA PHE A 17 24.40 2.83 12.28
C PHE A 17 24.94 2.62 13.72
N GLY A 18 24.60 1.51 14.38
CA GLY A 18 24.93 1.25 15.78
C GLY A 18 24.03 1.99 16.78
N GLY A 19 22.84 2.42 16.34
CA GLY A 19 21.82 3.06 17.17
C GLY A 19 20.79 2.08 17.74
N THR A 20 19.84 2.59 18.53
CA THR A 20 18.83 1.78 19.24
C THR A 20 17.87 1.03 18.31
N TYR A 21 17.63 1.52 17.09
CA TYR A 21 16.72 0.91 16.13
C TYR A 21 17.34 0.91 14.72
N PRO A 22 17.48 -0.26 14.07
CA PRO A 22 17.95 -0.32 12.68
C PRO A 22 16.89 0.26 11.74
N ALA A 23 17.34 0.92 10.67
CA ALA A 23 16.45 1.46 9.65
C ALA A 23 16.17 0.39 8.60
N LYS A 24 14.93 -0.11 8.57
CA LYS A 24 14.42 -1.00 7.52
C LYS A 24 13.42 -0.23 6.65
N THR A 25 13.64 -0.22 5.34
CA THR A 25 12.72 0.37 4.36
C THR A 25 12.52 -0.59 3.19
N ARG A 26 11.29 -0.67 2.67
CA ARG A 26 10.94 -1.43 1.46
C ARG A 26 10.40 -0.51 0.38
N PHE A 27 10.88 -0.69 -0.85
CA PHE A 27 10.39 0.00 -2.04
C PHE A 27 9.92 -1.01 -3.07
N PHE A 28 8.79 -0.74 -3.70
CA PHE A 28 8.20 -1.62 -4.70
C PHE A 28 8.04 -0.90 -6.05
N TYR A 29 8.30 -1.64 -7.12
CA TYR A 29 8.16 -1.20 -8.50
C TYR A 29 7.38 -2.25 -9.27
N ASN A 30 6.30 -1.86 -9.93
CA ASN A 30 5.48 -2.76 -10.73
C ASN A 30 5.75 -2.46 -12.20
N PHE A 31 6.20 -3.45 -12.96
CA PHE A 31 6.52 -3.30 -14.38
C PHE A 31 5.44 -3.95 -15.22
N ASN A 32 4.95 -3.23 -16.21
CA ASN A 32 4.12 -3.79 -17.27
C ASN A 32 5.04 -4.52 -18.27
N LEU A 33 4.89 -5.83 -18.39
CA LEU A 33 5.75 -6.68 -19.22
C LEU A 33 5.51 -6.51 -20.72
N LYS A 34 4.37 -5.93 -21.13
CA LYS A 34 4.05 -5.68 -22.54
C LYS A 34 4.87 -4.53 -23.14
N ASN A 35 5.13 -3.49 -22.36
CA ASN A 35 5.77 -2.26 -22.83
C ASN A 35 7.01 -1.84 -22.01
N GLY A 36 7.31 -2.54 -20.91
CA GLY A 36 8.44 -2.27 -20.02
C GLY A 36 8.29 -1.04 -19.12
N THR A 37 7.11 -0.41 -19.05
CA THR A 37 6.91 0.79 -18.25
C THR A 37 6.59 0.46 -16.79
N ILE A 38 6.98 1.36 -15.88
CA ILE A 38 6.57 1.27 -14.48
C ILE A 38 5.09 1.68 -14.37
N ILE A 39 4.27 0.83 -13.78
CA ILE A 39 2.87 1.06 -13.47
C ILE A 39 2.80 1.98 -12.25
N GLN A 40 2.19 3.14 -12.41
CA GLN A 40 1.93 4.11 -11.36
C GLN A 40 0.45 4.09 -10.95
N GLU A 41 0.14 4.76 -9.83
CA GLU A 41 -1.25 4.89 -9.36
C GLU A 41 -2.17 5.51 -10.43
N ASN A 42 -1.68 6.51 -11.16
CA ASN A 42 -2.44 7.16 -12.24
C ASN A 42 -2.74 6.23 -13.43
N ASP A 43 -2.00 5.13 -13.60
CA ASP A 43 -2.30 4.13 -14.64
C ASP A 43 -3.43 3.19 -14.22
N ILE A 44 -3.68 3.10 -12.91
CA ILE A 44 -4.66 2.18 -12.30
C ILE A 44 -5.97 2.90 -11.97
N PHE A 45 -5.88 4.08 -11.35
CA PHE A 45 -7.03 4.77 -10.77
C PHE A 45 -7.52 5.93 -11.64
N ILE A 46 -8.82 6.23 -11.57
CA ILE A 46 -9.47 7.35 -12.26
C ILE A 46 -8.99 8.69 -11.71
N ASP A 47 -9.17 9.78 -12.46
CA ASP A 47 -8.81 11.11 -11.97
C ASP A 47 -9.60 11.47 -10.70
N GLY A 48 -8.94 12.11 -9.73
CA GLY A 48 -9.55 12.48 -8.45
C GLY A 48 -9.64 11.34 -7.41
N TYR A 49 -9.06 10.16 -7.68
CA TYR A 49 -9.09 9.01 -6.76
C TYR A 49 -8.51 9.26 -5.36
N LYS A 50 -7.57 10.20 -5.22
CA LYS A 50 -6.68 10.31 -4.05
C LYS A 50 -7.43 10.49 -2.73
N GLU A 51 -8.48 11.31 -2.71
CA GLU A 51 -9.25 11.58 -1.50
C GLU A 51 -9.99 10.32 -1.02
N GLN A 52 -10.74 9.68 -1.91
CA GLN A 52 -11.47 8.46 -1.57
C GLN A 52 -10.53 7.30 -1.24
N LEU A 53 -9.43 7.14 -1.98
CA LEU A 53 -8.44 6.10 -1.70
C LEU A 53 -7.75 6.32 -0.35
N THR A 54 -7.52 7.57 0.04
CA THR A 54 -6.98 7.93 1.36
C THR A 54 -7.91 7.44 2.48
N GLU A 55 -9.21 7.71 2.36
CA GLU A 55 -10.18 7.26 3.37
C GLU A 55 -10.30 5.73 3.42
N ILE A 56 -10.21 5.05 2.27
CA ILE A 56 -10.15 3.58 2.21
C ILE A 56 -8.91 3.05 2.96
N ILE A 57 -7.74 3.65 2.75
CA ILE A 57 -6.49 3.25 3.43
C ILE A 57 -6.62 3.45 4.95
N LYS A 58 -7.13 4.60 5.39
CA LYS A 58 -7.37 4.89 6.81
C LYS A 58 -8.30 3.87 7.47
N ASN A 59 -9.43 3.59 6.82
CA ASN A 59 -10.38 2.60 7.31
C ASN A 59 -9.74 1.20 7.38
N LYS A 60 -8.92 0.84 6.39
CA LYS A 60 -8.19 -0.43 6.41
C LYS A 60 -7.18 -0.55 7.53
N ILE A 61 -6.43 0.52 7.84
CA ILE A 61 -5.53 0.54 9.00
C ILE A 61 -6.29 0.26 10.30
N ILE A 62 -7.48 0.87 10.46
CA ILE A 62 -8.35 0.62 11.63
C ILE A 62 -8.82 -0.83 11.65
N GLU A 63 -9.41 -1.32 10.56
CA GLU A 63 -9.92 -2.70 10.46
C GLU A 63 -8.82 -3.74 10.71
N ASP A 64 -7.65 -3.55 10.13
CA ASP A 64 -6.52 -4.48 10.28
C ASP A 64 -6.03 -4.48 11.74
N SER A 65 -6.04 -3.33 12.44
CA SER A 65 -5.72 -3.24 13.87
C SER A 65 -6.68 -4.02 14.78
N HIS A 66 -7.93 -4.23 14.34
CA HIS A 66 -8.91 -5.01 15.12
C HIS A 66 -8.66 -6.51 15.00
N SER A 67 -8.04 -6.93 13.89
CA SER A 67 -7.79 -8.34 13.59
C SER A 67 -6.38 -8.81 13.95
N ASN A 68 -5.43 -7.88 14.10
CA ASN A 68 -4.02 -8.19 14.37
C ASN A 68 -3.63 -7.83 15.82
N GLN A 69 -3.38 -8.86 16.65
CA GLN A 69 -2.96 -8.68 18.04
C GLN A 69 -1.53 -8.13 18.20
N GLU A 70 -0.73 -8.09 17.13
CA GLU A 70 0.63 -7.53 17.14
C GLU A 70 0.64 -6.01 16.95
N VAL A 71 -0.48 -5.41 16.56
CA VAL A 71 -0.65 -3.96 16.37
C VAL A 71 -1.55 -3.41 17.48
N PRO A 72 -1.30 -2.21 18.02
CA PRO A 72 -2.22 -1.58 18.95
C PRO A 72 -3.62 -1.46 18.33
N TYR A 73 -4.64 -1.81 19.11
CA TYR A 73 -6.03 -1.65 18.70
C TYR A 73 -6.38 -0.17 18.52
N ILE A 74 -6.98 0.19 17.38
CA ILE A 74 -7.33 1.57 17.04
C ILE A 74 -8.85 1.68 16.86
N ASP A 75 -9.55 2.37 17.75
CA ASP A 75 -10.96 2.74 17.53
C ASP A 75 -11.09 3.93 16.58
N SER A 76 -10.26 4.94 16.80
CA SER A 76 -10.16 6.15 15.98
C SER A 76 -8.74 6.68 16.03
N PHE A 77 -8.36 7.47 15.03
CA PHE A 77 -7.04 8.08 14.99
C PHE A 77 -6.81 9.19 16.05
N GLU A 78 -7.86 9.68 16.73
CA GLU A 78 -7.80 10.81 17.66
C GLU A 78 -6.82 10.59 18.83
N ASN A 79 -6.62 9.34 19.24
CA ASN A 79 -5.74 8.97 20.35
C ASN A 79 -4.52 8.17 19.89
N THR A 80 -4.18 8.27 18.60
CA THR A 80 -3.03 7.58 18.03
C THR A 80 -1.91 8.55 17.67
N GLU A 81 -0.69 8.02 17.53
CA GLU A 81 0.46 8.81 17.04
C GLU A 81 0.52 8.87 15.50
N TYR A 82 -0.52 8.41 14.79
CA TYR A 82 -0.56 8.50 13.33
C TYR A 82 -0.67 9.94 12.84
N ILE A 83 0.07 10.24 11.78
CA ILE A 83 0.05 11.53 11.09
C ILE A 83 -0.99 11.43 9.97
N LEU A 84 -2.23 11.85 10.26
CA LEU A 84 -3.38 11.68 9.37
C LEU A 84 -3.19 12.28 7.98
N GLU A 85 -2.48 13.40 7.87
CA GLU A 85 -2.20 14.09 6.61
C GLU A 85 -1.13 13.37 5.77
N ALA A 86 -0.38 12.47 6.39
CA ALA A 86 0.63 11.64 5.73
C ALA A 86 0.05 10.31 5.23
N ILE A 87 -1.06 9.83 5.81
CA ILE A 87 -1.78 8.66 5.32
C ILE A 87 -2.47 9.04 4.00
N LYS A 88 -1.85 8.68 2.89
CA LYS A 88 -2.35 8.87 1.52
C LYS A 88 -1.63 7.90 0.58
N PRO A 89 -2.14 7.66 -0.63
CA PRO A 89 -1.42 6.89 -1.65
C PRO A 89 0.00 7.45 -1.84
N ASN A 90 1.01 6.62 -1.57
CA ASN A 90 2.43 7.01 -1.52
C ASN A 90 3.25 6.51 -2.72
N GLY A 91 2.62 5.83 -3.69
CA GLY A 91 3.26 5.21 -4.84
C GLY A 91 4.10 3.97 -4.51
N ASN A 92 4.20 3.58 -3.24
CA ASN A 92 4.96 2.41 -2.79
C ASN A 92 4.02 1.23 -2.56
N PHE A 93 3.67 0.54 -3.64
CA PHE A 93 2.76 -0.59 -3.59
C PHE A 93 3.26 -1.74 -4.45
N TYR A 94 2.79 -2.95 -4.16
CA TYR A 94 2.94 -4.08 -5.06
C TYR A 94 1.59 -4.67 -5.42
N ILE A 95 1.55 -5.31 -6.59
CA ILE A 95 0.34 -5.89 -7.17
C ILE A 95 0.40 -7.40 -6.99
N ASN A 96 -0.72 -7.99 -6.54
CA ASN A 96 -0.95 -9.43 -6.54
C ASN A 96 -2.29 -9.77 -7.22
N ASP A 97 -2.61 -11.05 -7.29
CA ASP A 97 -3.77 -11.58 -8.00
C ASP A 97 -5.12 -11.10 -7.45
N GLU A 98 -5.18 -10.59 -6.21
CA GLU A 98 -6.43 -10.27 -5.51
C GLU A 98 -6.52 -8.82 -5.00
N ALA A 99 -5.39 -8.13 -4.89
CA ALA A 99 -5.27 -6.84 -4.21
C ALA A 99 -4.09 -5.99 -4.70
N ILE A 100 -4.19 -4.69 -4.39
CA ILE A 100 -3.06 -3.77 -4.39
C ILE A 100 -2.61 -3.60 -2.93
N CYS A 101 -1.34 -3.87 -2.65
CA CYS A 101 -0.79 -3.80 -1.30
C CYS A 101 0.11 -2.57 -1.16
N TYR A 102 -0.34 -1.58 -0.39
CA TYR A 102 0.46 -0.40 -0.08
C TYR A 102 1.40 -0.68 1.08
N VAL A 103 2.63 -0.18 1.01
CA VAL A 103 3.62 -0.30 2.06
C VAL A 103 4.05 1.10 2.50
N PHE A 104 3.76 1.42 3.75
CA PHE A 104 4.24 2.61 4.42
C PHE A 104 5.47 2.25 5.24
N ASN A 105 6.59 2.89 4.92
CA ASN A 105 7.82 2.68 5.66
C ASN A 105 7.72 3.30 7.07
N PRO A 106 8.58 2.87 8.02
CA PRO A 106 8.68 3.54 9.30
C PRO A 106 8.87 5.05 9.13
N TYR A 107 8.26 5.84 10.01
CA TYR A 107 8.22 7.32 9.98
C TYR A 107 7.36 7.95 8.87
N GLU A 108 6.82 7.20 7.90
CA GLU A 108 5.98 7.82 6.85
C GLU A 108 4.62 8.25 7.41
N ILE A 109 3.98 7.40 8.21
CA ILE A 109 2.63 7.66 8.74
C ILE A 109 2.54 7.60 10.26
N ALA A 110 3.57 7.10 10.95
CA ALA A 110 3.64 7.04 12.40
C ALA A 110 5.12 7.01 12.85
N PRO A 111 5.45 7.43 14.08
CA PRO A 111 6.81 7.34 14.60
C PRO A 111 7.21 5.89 14.93
N ILE A 112 8.52 5.63 14.98
CA ILE A 112 9.11 4.27 15.08
C ILE A 112 8.73 3.50 16.35
N ASN A 113 8.39 4.20 17.44
CA ASN A 113 8.02 3.62 18.73
C ASN A 113 6.69 2.86 18.69
N TYR A 114 5.85 3.13 17.69
CA TYR A 114 4.50 2.59 17.63
C TYR A 114 4.42 1.32 16.77
N ILE A 115 4.93 1.37 15.54
CA ILE A 115 4.68 0.36 14.51
C ILE A 115 5.89 0.34 13.56
N GLY A 116 6.29 -0.85 13.11
CA GLY A 116 7.31 -1.02 12.09
C GLY A 116 6.85 -0.52 10.72
N GLU A 117 7.00 -1.34 9.70
CA GLU A 117 6.35 -1.07 8.41
C GLU A 117 4.85 -1.36 8.51
N THR A 118 4.01 -0.48 7.94
CA THR A 118 2.56 -0.69 7.85
C THR A 118 2.23 -1.13 6.43
N GLU A 119 1.69 -2.33 6.30
CA GLU A 119 1.23 -2.87 5.03
C GLU A 119 -0.29 -2.86 5.00
N VAL A 120 -0.88 -2.24 3.97
CA VAL A 120 -2.33 -2.08 3.82
C VAL A 120 -2.77 -2.79 2.55
N VAL A 121 -3.51 -3.89 2.72
CA VAL A 121 -3.98 -4.73 1.62
C VAL A 121 -5.34 -4.23 1.15
N LEU A 122 -5.44 -3.78 -0.11
CA LEU A 122 -6.67 -3.30 -0.71
C LEU A 122 -7.18 -4.28 -1.76
N PRO A 123 -8.14 -5.17 -1.42
CA PRO A 123 -8.72 -6.11 -2.36
C PRO A 123 -9.38 -5.38 -3.54
N TYR A 124 -9.24 -5.90 -4.76
CA TYR A 124 -9.82 -5.26 -5.96
C TYR A 124 -11.31 -4.99 -5.82
N LYS A 125 -12.06 -5.88 -5.17
CA LYS A 125 -13.49 -5.72 -4.90
C LYS A 125 -13.82 -4.44 -4.13
N LEU A 126 -12.94 -4.02 -3.22
CA LEU A 126 -13.13 -2.83 -2.40
C LEU A 126 -12.88 -1.54 -3.21
N ILE A 127 -11.83 -1.55 -4.03
CA ILE A 127 -11.35 -0.35 -4.73
C ILE A 127 -11.82 -0.27 -6.19
N ARG A 128 -12.59 -1.24 -6.69
CA ARG A 128 -12.98 -1.33 -8.12
C ARG A 128 -13.61 -0.06 -8.68
N HIS A 129 -14.43 0.61 -7.88
CA HIS A 129 -15.13 1.84 -8.28
C HIS A 129 -14.18 3.03 -8.51
N LEU A 130 -12.95 2.98 -8.00
CA LEU A 130 -11.90 3.97 -8.22
C LEU A 130 -10.96 3.59 -9.38
N MET A 131 -11.08 2.38 -9.93
CA MET A 131 -10.15 1.87 -10.94
C MET A 131 -10.63 2.16 -12.35
N LYS A 132 -9.70 2.48 -13.24
CA LYS A 132 -9.95 2.58 -14.68
C LYS A 132 -10.32 1.21 -15.24
N ASP A 133 -11.30 1.19 -16.14
CA ASP A 133 -11.74 -0.03 -16.81
C ASP A 133 -10.62 -0.65 -17.66
N GLU A 134 -9.84 0.19 -18.35
CA GLU A 134 -8.66 -0.20 -19.12
C GLU A 134 -7.36 0.10 -18.36
N SER A 135 -7.21 -0.43 -17.16
CA SER A 135 -5.96 -0.36 -16.40
C SER A 135 -5.04 -1.57 -16.68
N PRO A 136 -3.72 -1.47 -16.42
CA PRO A 136 -2.81 -2.62 -16.53
C PRO A 136 -3.20 -3.82 -15.68
N VAL A 137 -4.01 -3.62 -14.63
CA VAL A 137 -4.49 -4.66 -13.69
C VAL A 137 -5.92 -5.12 -13.97
N SER A 138 -6.58 -4.59 -15.01
CA SER A 138 -8.00 -4.87 -15.27
C SER A 138 -8.31 -6.37 -15.44
N TYR A 139 -7.39 -7.12 -16.05
CA TYR A 139 -7.53 -8.57 -16.27
C TYR A 139 -7.59 -9.37 -14.96
N LEU A 140 -6.98 -8.87 -13.88
CA LEU A 140 -7.01 -9.48 -12.54
C LEU A 140 -8.40 -9.34 -11.88
N ILE A 141 -9.17 -8.35 -12.32
CA ILE A 141 -10.50 -8.04 -11.79
C ILE A 141 -11.58 -8.84 -12.54
N SER A 142 -11.45 -8.97 -13.87
CA SER A 142 -12.45 -9.59 -14.74
C SER A 142 -12.57 -11.10 -14.61
N THR A 143 -11.62 -11.76 -13.94
CA THR A 143 -11.50 -13.24 -13.94
C THR A 143 -12.24 -13.91 -12.76
N LYS A 144 -13.20 -13.23 -12.13
CA LYS A 144 -14.09 -13.80 -11.10
C LYS A 144 -15.55 -13.43 -11.31
#